data_AF-A0A1I8AG33-F1
#
_entry.id   AF-A0A1I8AG33-F1
#
_cell.length_a   1.000
_cell.length_b   1.000
_cell.length_c   1.000
_cell.angle_alpha   90.00
_cell.angle_beta   90.00
_cell.angle_gamma   90.00
#
_symmetry.space_group_name_H-M   'P 1'
#
loop_
_entity.id
_entity.type
_entity.pdbx_description
1 polymer ?
#
loop_
_entity_poly.entity_id
_entity_poly.type
_entity_poly.pdbx_seq_one_letter_code
_entity_poly.pdbx_strand_id
1 'polypeptide(L)'
;MVEHTKTTLDSWKLLMIVREPIDRFLSGFLTLCVIETVETQLPSKCYGCGKDVACVLTRLYERASSFAADRNNFVLTHEDNYWFPQNWFCSLARYRRNFHTLKYWPDHTRRQQMMNELKDILLKAKVPTNNVDTIIARTNSYGNNTDNYEKYRLFYHDIITSSSKLQQLFSSIYFHDYELFQFPYNYSDSRVFMERRAVSGMESVMTQG
;
A
#
# COMPACT_ATOMS: atom_id res chain seq x y z
N MET A 1 5.79 -2.52 38.54
CA MET A 1 4.59 -3.37 38.54
C MET A 1 3.94 -3.24 37.18
N VAL A 2 4.11 -4.23 36.29
CA VAL A 2 3.31 -4.30 35.07
C VAL A 2 2.00 -4.93 35.51
N GLU A 3 0.97 -4.11 35.65
CA GLU A 3 -0.36 -4.55 36.01
C GLU A 3 -0.84 -5.55 34.95
N HIS A 4 -1.12 -6.79 35.35
CA HIS A 4 -1.70 -7.82 34.47
C HIS A 4 -3.12 -7.39 34.13
N THR A 5 -3.25 -6.53 33.13
CA THR A 5 -4.52 -6.10 32.59
C THR A 5 -5.15 -7.30 31.86
N LYS A 6 -6.20 -7.87 32.45
CA LYS A 6 -7.08 -8.85 31.79
C LYS A 6 -7.86 -8.15 30.68
N THR A 7 -7.21 -7.87 29.57
CA THR A 7 -7.86 -7.33 28.38
C THR A 7 -8.30 -8.48 27.48
N THR A 8 -9.52 -8.39 26.97
CA THR A 8 -10.04 -9.29 25.92
C THR A 8 -9.94 -8.56 24.59
N LEU A 9 -9.93 -9.26 23.46
CA LEU A 9 -9.82 -8.62 22.13
C LEU A 9 -10.88 -7.51 21.91
N ASP A 10 -12.07 -7.68 22.49
CA ASP A 10 -13.17 -6.72 22.39
C ASP A 10 -12.90 -5.38 23.13
N SER A 11 -11.96 -5.37 24.08
CA SER A 11 -11.52 -4.14 24.74
C SER A 11 -10.49 -3.36 23.93
N TRP A 12 -9.96 -3.93 22.83
CA TRP A 12 -8.98 -3.28 21.97
C TRP A 12 -9.63 -2.63 20.76
N LYS A 13 -9.06 -1.50 20.32
CA LYS A 13 -9.35 -0.92 19.00
C LYS A 13 -8.26 -1.36 18.04
N LEU A 14 -8.58 -2.35 17.19
CA LEU A 14 -7.65 -2.83 16.17
C LEU A 14 -7.81 -2.00 14.90
N LEU A 15 -6.70 -1.47 14.38
CA LEU A 15 -6.70 -0.67 13.17
C LEU A 15 -5.94 -1.40 12.07
N MET A 16 -6.47 -1.35 10.85
CA MET A 16 -5.78 -1.80 9.66
C MET A 16 -5.73 -0.68 8.65
N ILE A 17 -4.53 -0.25 8.27
CA ILE A 17 -4.35 0.70 7.18
C ILE A 17 -4.23 -0.08 5.89
N VAL A 18 -5.14 0.13 4.95
CA VAL A 18 -5.16 -0.56 3.65
C VAL A 18 -4.92 0.42 2.51
N ARG A 19 -4.30 -0.06 1.45
CA ARG A 19 -3.98 0.75 0.25
C ARG A 19 -4.65 0.15 -0.97
N GLU A 20 -4.95 1.00 -1.93
CA GLU A 20 -5.43 0.53 -3.24
C GLU A 20 -4.35 -0.41 -3.85
N PRO A 21 -4.71 -1.59 -4.35
CA PRO A 21 -3.72 -2.61 -4.72
C PRO A 21 -2.70 -2.18 -5.78
N ILE A 22 -3.11 -1.51 -6.87
CA ILE A 22 -2.15 -1.08 -7.90
C ILE A 22 -1.23 0.01 -7.35
N ASP A 23 -1.75 0.91 -6.52
CA ASP A 23 -1.00 1.94 -5.84
C ASP A 23 0.07 1.34 -4.92
N ARG A 24 -0.30 0.34 -4.11
CA ARG A 24 0.61 -0.38 -3.21
C ARG A 24 1.70 -1.12 -3.99
N PHE A 25 1.31 -1.88 -5.02
CA PHE A 25 2.27 -2.61 -5.85
C PHE A 25 3.29 -1.67 -6.49
N LEU A 26 2.84 -0.59 -7.15
CA LEU A 26 3.71 0.38 -7.79
C LEU A 26 4.62 1.08 -6.77
N SER A 27 4.13 1.37 -5.56
CA SER A 27 4.96 1.93 -4.48
C SER A 27 6.12 1.00 -4.13
N GLY A 28 5.85 -0.30 -3.98
CA GLY A 28 6.89 -1.29 -3.70
C GLY A 28 7.83 -1.50 -4.89
N PHE A 29 7.29 -1.56 -6.11
CA PHE A 29 8.08 -1.72 -7.33
C PHE A 29 9.05 -0.56 -7.55
N LEU A 30 8.60 0.68 -7.40
CA LEU A 30 9.46 1.84 -7.53
C LEU A 30 10.55 1.85 -6.44
N THR A 31 10.18 1.57 -5.20
CA THR A 31 11.13 1.53 -4.07
C THR A 31 12.20 0.47 -4.30
N LEU A 32 11.79 -0.80 -4.47
CA LEU A 32 12.70 -1.93 -4.52
C LEU A 32 13.45 -2.05 -5.85
N CYS A 33 12.81 -1.71 -6.97
CA CYS A 33 13.31 -2.04 -8.31
C CYS A 33 13.83 -0.86 -9.11
N VAL A 34 13.34 0.35 -8.83
CA VAL A 34 13.71 1.54 -9.60
C VAL A 34 14.65 2.44 -8.81
N ILE A 35 14.39 2.66 -7.52
CA ILE A 35 15.16 3.56 -6.66
C ILE A 35 16.32 2.82 -6.02
N GLU A 36 16.07 1.78 -5.23
CA GLU A 36 17.13 1.06 -4.50
C GLU A 36 18.16 0.39 -5.41
N THR A 37 17.78 0.02 -6.65
CA THR A 37 18.71 -0.57 -7.63
C THR A 37 19.72 0.44 -8.15
N VAL A 38 19.40 1.74 -8.15
CA VAL A 38 20.34 2.81 -8.53
C VAL A 38 21.40 2.99 -7.44
N GLU A 39 21.04 2.79 -6.17
CA GLU A 39 21.91 3.09 -5.03
C GLU A 39 22.79 1.90 -4.60
N THR A 40 22.38 0.65 -4.82
CA THR A 40 23.01 -0.50 -4.12
C THR A 40 23.71 -1.54 -5.00
N GLN A 41 23.59 -1.52 -6.34
CA GLN A 41 24.23 -2.45 -7.29
C GLN A 41 24.14 -3.97 -6.93
N LEU A 42 23.15 -4.40 -6.14
CA LEU A 42 23.02 -5.80 -5.72
C LEU A 42 22.29 -6.64 -6.80
N PRO A 43 22.85 -7.79 -7.24
CA PRO A 43 22.38 -8.53 -8.42
C PRO A 43 21.10 -9.37 -8.25
N SER A 44 20.47 -9.41 -7.06
CA SER A 44 19.35 -10.33 -6.79
C SER A 44 18.03 -9.69 -6.35
N LYS A 45 17.88 -8.37 -6.43
CA LYS A 45 16.61 -7.70 -6.05
C LYS A 45 15.53 -7.87 -7.13
N CYS A 46 14.27 -7.74 -6.72
CA CYS A 46 13.11 -7.76 -7.64
C CYS A 46 12.96 -9.08 -8.40
N TYR A 47 13.17 -10.19 -7.71
CA TYR A 47 13.09 -11.54 -8.28
C TYR A 47 14.03 -11.77 -9.49
N GLY A 48 15.11 -10.99 -9.61
CA GLY A 48 16.03 -11.04 -10.75
C GLY A 48 15.49 -10.39 -12.03
N CYS A 49 14.37 -9.66 -11.96
CA CYS A 49 13.74 -9.01 -13.11
C CYS A 49 14.26 -7.59 -13.39
N GLY A 50 15.05 -7.01 -12.49
CA GLY A 50 15.45 -5.61 -12.57
C GLY A 50 14.24 -4.67 -12.66
N LYS A 51 14.17 -3.87 -13.73
CA LYS A 51 13.11 -2.86 -13.97
C LYS A 51 11.96 -3.37 -14.86
N ASP A 52 11.92 -4.67 -15.17
CA ASP A 52 10.84 -5.27 -15.96
C ASP A 52 9.63 -5.62 -15.07
N VAL A 53 8.59 -4.78 -15.12
CA VAL A 53 7.37 -4.95 -14.33
C VAL A 53 6.56 -6.19 -14.74
N ALA A 54 6.63 -6.60 -16.01
CA ALA A 54 5.94 -7.80 -16.50
C ALA A 54 6.59 -9.07 -15.93
N CYS A 55 7.93 -9.10 -15.92
CA CYS A 55 8.69 -10.16 -15.25
C CYS A 55 8.38 -10.19 -13.75
N VAL A 56 8.41 -9.04 -13.06
CA VAL A 56 8.12 -8.97 -11.62
C VAL A 56 6.72 -9.49 -11.30
N LEU A 57 5.69 -9.09 -12.06
CA LEU A 57 4.33 -9.60 -11.85
C LEU A 57 4.23 -11.11 -12.10
N THR A 58 4.94 -11.63 -13.11
CA THR A 58 4.96 -13.07 -13.41
C THR A 58 5.57 -13.85 -12.25
N ARG A 59 6.73 -13.42 -11.76
CA ARG A 59 7.38 -14.04 -10.59
C ARG A 59 6.57 -13.88 -9.32
N LEU A 60 5.94 -12.73 -9.11
CA LEU A 60 5.07 -12.48 -7.97
C LEU A 60 3.89 -13.46 -7.98
N TYR A 61 3.24 -13.68 -9.13
CA TYR A 61 2.17 -14.65 -9.24
C TYR A 61 2.64 -16.08 -8.93
N GLU A 62 3.74 -16.53 -9.56
CA GLU A 62 4.32 -17.86 -9.31
C GLU A 62 4.62 -18.09 -7.82
N ARG A 63 5.21 -17.09 -7.17
CA ARG A 63 5.56 -17.13 -5.74
C ARG A 63 4.32 -17.09 -4.85
N ALA A 64 3.37 -16.22 -5.14
CA ALA A 64 2.11 -16.12 -4.39
C ALA A 64 1.31 -17.43 -4.50
N SER A 65 1.21 -18.03 -5.69
CA SER A 65 0.58 -19.34 -5.89
C SER A 65 1.30 -20.44 -5.11
N SER A 66 2.63 -20.45 -5.12
CA SER A 66 3.43 -21.43 -4.37
C SER A 66 3.24 -21.28 -2.86
N PHE A 67 3.24 -20.04 -2.34
CA PHE A 67 2.98 -19.75 -0.93
C PHE A 67 1.55 -20.16 -0.52
N ALA A 68 0.57 -19.91 -1.38
CA ALA A 68 -0.81 -20.31 -1.12
C ALA A 68 -0.99 -21.85 -1.11
N ALA A 69 -0.21 -22.57 -1.94
CA ALA A 69 -0.25 -24.02 -2.02
C ALA A 69 0.45 -24.71 -0.84
N ASP A 70 1.59 -24.18 -0.38
CA ASP A 70 2.35 -24.75 0.73
C ASP A 70 2.98 -23.67 1.62
N ARG A 71 2.15 -23.07 2.46
CA ARG A 71 2.57 -22.00 3.37
C ARG A 71 3.64 -22.44 4.37
N ASN A 72 3.65 -23.70 4.78
CA ASN A 72 4.52 -24.17 5.87
C ASN A 72 5.95 -24.40 5.42
N ASN A 73 6.16 -24.73 4.14
CA ASN A 73 7.50 -24.96 3.58
C ASN A 73 7.98 -23.82 2.67
N PHE A 74 7.23 -22.72 2.58
CA PHE A 74 7.61 -21.56 1.76
C PHE A 74 8.42 -20.55 2.57
N VAL A 75 9.60 -20.19 2.06
CA VAL A 75 10.45 -19.13 2.63
C VAL A 75 10.09 -17.79 1.99
N LEU A 76 9.53 -16.88 2.81
CA LEU A 76 9.24 -15.51 2.41
C LEU A 76 10.53 -14.72 2.19
N THR A 77 10.63 -14.00 1.08
CA THR A 77 11.69 -13.03 0.81
C THR A 77 11.28 -11.63 1.23
N HIS A 78 12.22 -10.69 1.12
CA HIS A 78 11.94 -9.29 1.36
C HIS A 78 10.88 -8.74 0.40
N GLU A 79 10.98 -9.08 -0.88
CA GLU A 79 10.04 -8.70 -1.94
C GLU A 79 8.62 -9.22 -1.68
N ASP A 80 8.48 -10.46 -1.19
CA ASP A 80 7.17 -11.05 -0.90
C ASP A 80 6.42 -10.20 0.14
N ASN A 81 7.10 -9.67 1.15
CA ASN A 81 6.49 -8.81 2.16
C ASN A 81 5.97 -7.48 1.59
N TYR A 82 6.60 -6.96 0.53
CA TYR A 82 6.15 -5.74 -0.14
C TYR A 82 4.94 -5.98 -1.04
N TRP A 83 4.90 -7.12 -1.73
CA TRP A 83 3.95 -7.33 -2.84
C TRP A 83 2.90 -8.42 -2.64
N PHE A 84 3.04 -9.33 -1.68
CA PHE A 84 1.96 -10.29 -1.44
C PHE A 84 0.66 -9.55 -1.04
N PRO A 85 -0.51 -10.11 -1.36
CA PRO A 85 -1.80 -9.50 -1.03
C PRO A 85 -1.87 -9.04 0.43
N GLN A 86 -2.35 -7.83 0.65
CA GLN A 86 -2.35 -7.22 1.98
C GLN A 86 -3.24 -8.01 2.95
N ASN A 87 -4.30 -8.64 2.43
CA ASN A 87 -5.18 -9.52 3.20
C ASN A 87 -4.52 -10.82 3.70
N TRP A 88 -3.31 -11.19 3.25
CA TRP A 88 -2.60 -12.39 3.72
C TRP A 88 -1.88 -12.18 5.05
N PHE A 89 -1.72 -10.93 5.48
CA PHE A 89 -0.99 -10.56 6.68
C PHE A 89 -1.91 -10.34 7.90
N CYS A 90 -1.29 -10.16 9.08
CA CYS A 90 -1.96 -9.76 10.32
C CYS A 90 -3.09 -10.69 10.79
N SER A 91 -3.07 -11.96 10.38
CA SER A 91 -4.15 -12.93 10.64
C SER A 91 -5.53 -12.38 10.26
N LEU A 92 -5.60 -11.59 9.18
CA LEU A 92 -6.81 -10.87 8.81
C LEU A 92 -8.01 -11.80 8.65
N ALA A 93 -7.83 -12.98 8.05
CA ALA A 93 -8.90 -13.98 7.92
C ALA A 93 -9.61 -14.28 9.26
N ARG A 94 -8.86 -14.28 10.37
CA ARG A 94 -9.39 -14.54 11.72
C ARG A 94 -10.01 -13.31 12.37
N TYR A 95 -9.41 -12.13 12.17
CA TYR A 95 -9.77 -10.91 12.92
C TYR A 95 -10.41 -9.81 12.06
N ARG A 96 -10.80 -10.09 10.82
CA ARG A 96 -11.33 -9.09 9.88
C ARG A 96 -12.48 -8.27 10.44
N ARG A 97 -13.33 -8.85 11.28
CA ARG A 97 -14.49 -8.18 11.88
C ARG A 97 -14.12 -7.30 13.08
N ASN A 98 -12.92 -7.48 13.63
CA ASN A 98 -12.39 -6.72 14.76
C ASN A 98 -11.63 -5.47 14.30
N PHE A 99 -11.12 -5.47 13.07
CA PHE A 99 -10.39 -4.34 12.51
C PHE A 99 -11.33 -3.21 12.07
N HIS A 100 -10.96 -1.99 12.44
CA HIS A 100 -11.41 -0.78 11.77
C HIS A 100 -10.45 -0.48 10.62
N THR A 101 -10.98 -0.47 9.40
CA THR A 101 -10.17 -0.31 8.18
C THR A 101 -10.05 1.16 7.81
N LEU A 102 -8.81 1.67 7.81
CA LEU A 102 -8.46 3.01 7.34
C LEU A 102 -7.89 2.91 5.91
N LYS A 103 -8.54 3.55 4.94
CA LYS A 103 -8.07 3.55 3.55
C LYS A 103 -7.05 4.67 3.35
N TYR A 104 -5.80 4.30 3.07
CA TYR A 104 -4.78 5.24 2.65
C TYR A 104 -4.89 5.52 1.16
N TRP A 105 -4.98 6.79 0.82
CA TRP A 105 -5.06 7.26 -0.56
C TRP A 105 -3.84 8.10 -0.92
N PRO A 106 -3.36 8.01 -2.17
CA PRO A 106 -2.31 8.88 -2.69
C PRO A 106 -2.75 10.35 -2.83
N ASP A 107 -4.06 10.61 -2.93
CA ASP A 107 -4.65 11.95 -2.99
C ASP A 107 -4.58 12.63 -1.61
N HIS A 108 -4.09 13.88 -1.58
CA HIS A 108 -3.93 14.65 -0.35
C HIS A 108 -5.25 14.83 0.40
N THR A 109 -6.35 15.10 -0.30
CA THR A 109 -7.65 15.38 0.34
C THR A 109 -8.16 14.14 1.07
N ARG A 110 -8.20 12.98 0.39
CA ARG A 110 -8.62 11.72 1.01
C ARG A 110 -7.63 11.23 2.06
N ARG A 111 -6.33 11.49 1.91
CA ARG A 111 -5.35 11.20 2.95
C ARG A 111 -5.63 12.03 4.20
N GLN A 112 -5.95 13.31 4.07
CA GLN A 112 -6.32 14.16 5.21
C GLN A 112 -7.62 13.67 5.88
N GLN A 113 -8.59 13.20 5.10
CA GLN A 113 -9.80 12.57 5.65
C GLN A 113 -9.48 11.32 6.47
N MET A 114 -8.62 10.43 5.97
CA MET A 114 -8.14 9.26 6.72
C MET A 114 -7.40 9.69 8.00
N MET A 115 -6.59 10.74 7.95
CA MET A 115 -5.87 11.25 9.13
C MET A 115 -6.83 11.84 10.18
N ASN A 116 -7.89 12.52 9.76
CA ASN A 116 -8.93 13.00 10.67
C ASN A 116 -9.67 11.81 11.33
N GLU A 117 -9.98 10.77 10.55
CA GLU A 117 -10.57 9.54 11.06
C GLU A 117 -9.66 8.84 12.09
N LEU A 118 -8.36 8.74 11.81
CA LEU A 118 -7.38 8.22 12.75
C LEU A 118 -7.33 9.05 14.04
N LYS A 119 -7.33 10.39 13.93
CA LYS A 119 -7.39 11.30 15.08
C LYS A 119 -8.61 11.01 15.95
N ASP A 120 -9.78 10.91 15.35
CA ASP A 120 -11.04 10.63 16.06
C ASP A 120 -11.01 9.28 16.77
N ILE A 121 -10.47 8.24 16.12
CA ILE A 121 -10.33 6.91 16.69
C ILE A 121 -9.42 6.93 17.92
N LEU A 122 -8.25 7.60 17.83
CA LEU A 122 -7.30 7.68 18.94
C LEU A 122 -7.88 8.44 20.13
N LEU A 123 -8.59 9.55 19.88
CA LEU A 123 -9.27 10.31 20.93
C LEU A 123 -10.39 9.49 21.58
N LYS A 124 -11.20 8.77 20.80
CA LYS A 124 -12.23 7.84 21.32
C LYS A 124 -11.62 6.69 22.12
N ALA A 125 -10.40 6.27 21.78
CA ALA A 125 -9.62 5.29 22.54
C ALA A 125 -8.95 5.89 23.79
N LYS A 126 -9.24 7.15 24.13
CA LYS A 126 -8.70 7.88 25.29
C LYS A 126 -7.18 8.06 25.26
N VAL A 127 -6.59 8.07 24.06
CA VAL A 127 -5.18 8.47 23.90
C VAL A 127 -5.06 9.96 24.24
N PRO A 128 -4.09 10.39 25.08
CA PRO A 128 -3.91 11.79 25.44
C PRO A 128 -3.76 12.70 24.22
N THR A 129 -4.43 13.85 24.22
CA THR A 129 -4.50 14.77 23.07
C THR A 129 -3.12 15.18 22.55
N ASN A 130 -2.16 15.45 23.43
CA ASN A 130 -0.78 15.78 23.06
C ASN A 130 -0.08 14.64 22.28
N ASN A 131 -0.34 13.39 22.66
CA ASN A 131 0.18 12.22 21.95
C ASN A 131 -0.49 12.08 20.59
N VAL A 132 -1.81 12.30 20.52
CA VAL A 132 -2.54 12.28 19.25
C VAL A 132 -2.01 13.35 18.30
N ASP A 133 -1.87 14.60 18.75
CA ASP A 133 -1.34 15.68 17.92
C ASP A 133 0.09 15.40 17.45
N THR A 134 0.92 14.78 18.31
CA THR A 134 2.27 14.33 17.92
C THR A 134 2.23 13.26 16.82
N ILE A 135 1.34 12.28 16.94
CA ILE A 135 1.16 11.22 15.93
C ILE A 135 0.73 11.83 14.59
N ILE A 136 -0.27 12.72 14.60
CA ILE A 136 -0.79 13.35 13.38
C ILE A 136 0.29 14.22 12.72
N ALA A 137 0.98 15.06 13.50
CA ALA A 137 2.03 15.94 12.98
C ALA A 137 3.18 15.15 12.32
N ARG A 138 3.66 14.09 12.99
CA ARG A 138 4.74 13.25 12.44
C ARG A 138 4.29 12.47 11.21
N THR A 139 3.08 11.93 11.22
CA THR A 139 2.58 11.13 10.09
C THR A 139 2.39 11.99 8.84
N ASN A 140 1.90 13.23 8.98
CA ASN A 140 1.74 14.17 7.87
C ASN A 140 3.08 14.54 7.20
N SER A 141 4.17 14.66 7.97
CA SER A 141 5.48 14.99 7.39
C SER A 141 6.06 13.94 6.44
N TYR A 142 5.66 12.67 6.55
CA TYR A 142 6.14 11.60 5.68
C TYR A 142 5.44 11.55 4.31
N GLY A 143 4.28 12.19 4.15
CA GLY A 143 3.49 12.16 2.91
C GLY A 143 4.06 12.97 1.73
N ASN A 144 5.00 13.88 2.00
CA ASN A 144 5.48 14.86 1.01
C ASN A 144 6.64 14.36 0.13
N ASN A 145 7.24 13.21 0.44
CA ASN A 145 8.41 12.70 -0.30
C ASN A 145 8.06 11.85 -1.53
N THR A 146 6.77 11.66 -1.84
CA THR A 146 6.33 10.80 -2.96
C THR A 146 6.30 11.47 -4.34
N ASP A 147 6.58 12.77 -4.46
CA ASP A 147 6.37 13.51 -5.72
C ASP A 147 7.49 13.31 -6.76
N ASN A 148 8.71 12.95 -6.35
CA ASN A 148 9.84 12.83 -7.29
C ASN A 148 9.75 11.68 -8.30
N TYR A 149 8.78 10.77 -8.15
CA TYR A 149 8.67 9.56 -9.00
C TYR A 149 7.30 9.39 -9.67
N GLU A 150 6.48 10.44 -9.70
CA GLU A 150 5.15 10.40 -10.30
C GLU A 150 5.17 9.97 -11.77
N LYS A 151 6.15 10.45 -12.55
CA LYS A 151 6.32 10.06 -13.96
C LYS A 151 6.59 8.55 -14.12
N TYR A 152 7.45 7.97 -13.28
CA TYR A 152 7.69 6.54 -13.30
C TYR A 152 6.46 5.75 -12.87
N ARG A 153 5.74 6.26 -11.87
CA ARG A 153 4.49 5.66 -11.40
C ARG A 153 3.45 5.56 -12.51
N LEU A 154 3.21 6.66 -13.23
CA LEU A 154 2.30 6.70 -14.38
C LEU A 154 2.78 5.76 -15.49
N PHE A 155 4.06 5.79 -15.83
CA PHE A 155 4.65 4.93 -16.85
C PHE A 155 4.42 3.43 -16.56
N TYR A 156 4.74 2.96 -15.34
CA TYR A 156 4.56 1.56 -14.98
C TYR A 156 3.10 1.18 -14.76
N HIS A 157 2.27 2.10 -14.27
CA HIS A 157 0.82 1.92 -14.25
C HIS A 157 0.30 1.63 -15.66
N ASP A 158 0.66 2.46 -16.64
CA ASP A 158 0.20 2.31 -18.01
C ASP A 158 0.69 1.03 -18.67
N ILE A 159 1.89 0.55 -18.37
CA ILE A 159 2.35 -0.77 -18.85
C ILE A 159 1.41 -1.89 -18.35
N ILE A 160 1.07 -1.87 -17.05
CA ILE A 160 0.20 -2.89 -16.45
C ILE A 160 -1.21 -2.79 -17.03
N THR A 161 -1.78 -1.58 -17.09
CA THR A 161 -3.16 -1.37 -17.51
C THR A 161 -3.36 -1.37 -19.01
N SER A 162 -2.31 -1.30 -19.84
CA SER A 162 -2.45 -1.40 -21.30
C SER A 162 -2.33 -2.84 -21.81
N SER A 163 -1.98 -3.80 -20.94
CA SER A 163 -1.83 -5.20 -21.31
C SER A 163 -2.89 -6.06 -20.61
N SER A 164 -3.78 -6.68 -21.38
CA SER A 164 -4.82 -7.59 -20.85
C SER A 164 -4.22 -8.75 -20.05
N LYS A 165 -3.07 -9.27 -20.51
CA LYS A 165 -2.32 -10.32 -19.80
C LYS A 165 -1.83 -9.84 -18.43
N LEU A 166 -1.25 -8.64 -18.35
CA LEU A 166 -0.74 -8.10 -17.08
C LEU A 166 -1.88 -7.71 -16.15
N GLN A 167 -2.98 -7.16 -16.66
CA GLN A 167 -4.18 -6.93 -15.88
C GLN A 167 -4.71 -8.24 -15.29
N GLN A 168 -4.88 -9.29 -16.10
CA GLN A 168 -5.38 -10.58 -15.62
C GLN A 168 -4.47 -11.16 -14.53
N LEU A 169 -3.15 -11.07 -14.72
CA LEU A 169 -2.17 -11.52 -13.75
C LEU A 169 -2.27 -10.72 -12.44
N PHE A 170 -2.37 -9.40 -12.54
CA PHE A 170 -2.55 -8.50 -11.41
C PHE A 170 -3.84 -8.80 -10.64
N SER A 171 -4.96 -8.93 -11.37
CA SER A 171 -6.25 -9.35 -10.82
C SER A 171 -6.13 -10.67 -10.08
N SER A 172 -5.44 -11.66 -10.65
CA SER A 172 -5.31 -12.99 -10.06
C SER A 172 -4.56 -12.96 -8.72
N ILE A 173 -3.66 -11.99 -8.53
CA ILE A 173 -2.94 -11.79 -7.28
C ILE A 173 -3.82 -11.04 -6.26
N TYR A 174 -4.44 -9.92 -6.66
CA TYR A 174 -5.03 -8.95 -5.73
C TYR A 174 -6.56 -8.90 -5.69
N PHE A 175 -7.27 -9.79 -6.39
CA PHE A 175 -8.74 -9.79 -6.45
C PHE A 175 -9.39 -9.66 -5.07
N HIS A 176 -8.93 -10.45 -4.10
CA HIS A 176 -9.50 -10.41 -2.75
C HIS A 176 -9.16 -9.14 -1.96
N ASP A 177 -8.06 -8.46 -2.26
CA ASP A 177 -7.79 -7.14 -1.64
C ASP A 177 -8.81 -6.11 -2.14
N TYR A 178 -9.12 -6.11 -3.44
CA TYR A 178 -10.18 -5.24 -4.00
C TYR A 178 -11.54 -5.53 -3.37
N GLU A 179 -11.90 -6.80 -3.29
CA GLU A 179 -13.19 -7.25 -2.74
C GLU A 179 -13.31 -6.94 -1.24
N LEU A 180 -12.34 -7.37 -0.43
CA LEU A 180 -12.40 -7.24 1.03
C LEU A 180 -12.32 -5.80 1.49
N PHE A 181 -11.49 -4.98 0.83
CA PHE A 181 -11.30 -3.58 1.20
C PHE A 181 -12.19 -2.64 0.41
N GLN A 182 -13.06 -3.15 -0.47
CA GLN A 182 -14.00 -2.36 -1.26
C GLN A 182 -13.29 -1.24 -2.03
N PHE A 183 -12.22 -1.59 -2.74
CA PHE A 183 -11.60 -0.70 -3.72
C PHE A 183 -12.28 -0.89 -5.08
N PRO A 184 -12.38 0.17 -5.91
CA PRO A 184 -12.95 0.04 -7.24
C PRO A 184 -12.08 -0.90 -8.07
N TYR A 185 -12.71 -1.92 -8.66
CA TYR A 185 -12.04 -2.91 -9.52
C TYR A 185 -11.80 -2.41 -10.96
N ASN A 186 -12.25 -1.19 -11.28
CA ASN A 186 -12.06 -0.62 -12.61
C ASN A 186 -10.67 0.03 -12.72
N TYR A 187 -9.76 -0.63 -13.44
CA TYR A 187 -8.41 -0.14 -13.71
C TYR A 187 -8.38 1.24 -14.40
N SER A 188 -9.44 1.63 -15.12
CA SER A 188 -9.53 2.98 -15.72
C SER A 188 -9.81 4.10 -14.72
N ASP A 189 -10.48 3.80 -13.60
CA ASP A 189 -10.75 4.77 -12.53
C ASP A 189 -9.48 5.07 -11.71
N SER A 190 -8.53 4.13 -11.71
CA SER A 190 -7.19 4.30 -11.13
C SER A 190 -6.36 5.37 -11.84
N ARG A 191 -6.58 5.55 -13.15
CA ARG A 191 -5.92 6.60 -13.95
C ARG A 191 -6.45 7.99 -13.59
N VAL A 192 -7.76 8.15 -13.35
CA VAL A 192 -8.35 9.42 -12.87
C VAL A 192 -7.71 9.86 -11.55
N PHE A 193 -7.39 8.92 -10.66
CA PHE A 193 -6.70 9.23 -9.40
C PHE A 193 -5.25 9.67 -9.57
N MET A 194 -4.55 9.18 -10.59
CA MET A 194 -3.18 9.56 -10.89
C MET A 194 -3.12 10.86 -11.72
N GLU A 195 -4.05 11.09 -12.64
CA GLU A 195 -4.14 12.32 -13.45
C GLU A 195 -4.50 13.55 -12.61
N ARG A 196 -5.40 13.41 -11.62
CA ARG A 196 -5.72 14.51 -10.67
C ARG A 196 -4.49 14.98 -9.88
N ARG A 197 -3.47 14.13 -9.74
CA ARG A 197 -2.23 14.42 -9.03
C ARG A 197 -1.26 15.25 -9.89
N ALA A 198 -1.15 14.92 -11.19
CA ALA A 198 -0.38 15.70 -12.16
C ALA A 198 -0.88 17.15 -12.29
N VAL A 199 -2.20 17.36 -12.23
CA VAL A 199 -2.81 18.71 -12.28
C VAL A 199 -2.52 19.49 -10.98
N SER A 200 -2.67 18.86 -9.81
CA SER A 200 -2.40 19.51 -8.52
C SER A 200 -0.92 19.88 -8.31
N GLY A 201 0.02 19.12 -8.90
CA GLY A 201 1.45 19.44 -8.86
C GLY A 201 1.86 20.63 -9.73
N MET A 202 1.10 20.96 -10.78
CA MET A 202 1.36 22.13 -11.64
C MET A 202 0.89 23.44 -11.00
N GLU A 203 -0.18 23.43 -10.19
CA GLU A 203 -0.69 24.63 -9.52
C GLU A 203 0.23 25.13 -8.40
N SER A 204 0.94 24.22 -7.71
CA SER A 204 1.96 24.57 -6.70
C SER A 204 3.24 25.18 -7.28
N VAL A 205 3.50 24.98 -8.57
CA VAL A 205 4.68 25.56 -9.26
C VAL A 205 4.39 26.95 -9.82
N MET A 206 3.12 27.27 -10.12
CA MET A 206 2.73 28.59 -10.65
C MET A 206 2.47 29.66 -9.58
N THR A 207 2.52 29.32 -8.29
CA THR A 207 2.30 30.26 -7.17
C THR A 207 3.59 30.70 -6.46
N GLN A 208 4.76 30.33 -7.00
CA GLN A 208 6.07 30.81 -6.53
C GLN A 208 6.85 31.63 -7.58
N GLY A 209 6.13 32.26 -8.53
CA GLY A 209 6.69 33.20 -9.51
C GLY A 209 6.37 34.63 -9.17
#